data_AF-A0A961KX41-F1
#
_entry.id   AF-A0A961KX41-F1
#
_cell.length_a   1.000
_cell.length_b   1.000
_cell.length_c   1.000
_cell.angle_alpha   90.00
_cell.angle_beta   90.00
_cell.angle_gamma   90.00
#
_symmetry.space_group_name_H-M   'P 1'
#
loop_
_entity.id
_entity.type
_entity.pdbx_description
1 polymer ?
#
loop_
_entity_poly.entity_id
_entity_poly.type
_entity_poly.pdbx_seq_one_letter_code
_entity_poly.pdbx_strand_id
1 'polypeptide(L)'
;MQAPFLGFGEGALDWFRGLEAENSKAWFEANRTDWERGIHDPLERLLEELAADLGGSVKMFRQNRDIRFSKDKSPYKTNTYGVVRVPGSESGLYVSIS
;
A
#
# COMPACT_ATOMS: atom_id res chain seq x y z
N MET A 1 -16.71 -9.39 -11.34
CA MET A 1 -15.27 -9.70 -11.50
C MET A 1 -14.52 -8.44 -11.11
N GLN A 2 -13.57 -8.53 -10.17
CA GLN A 2 -12.64 -7.42 -9.89
C GLN A 2 -11.79 -7.15 -11.14
N ALA A 3 -11.35 -5.90 -11.30
CA ALA A 3 -10.44 -5.55 -12.38
C ALA A 3 -9.07 -6.21 -12.14
N PRO A 4 -8.40 -6.75 -13.17
CA PRO A 4 -7.12 -7.40 -13.01
C PRO A 4 -6.01 -6.42 -12.60
N PHE A 5 -4.94 -6.94 -12.02
CA PHE A 5 -3.70 -6.21 -11.81
C PHE A 5 -3.00 -6.00 -13.15
N LEU A 6 -2.84 -4.72 -13.53
CA LEU A 6 -2.19 -4.31 -14.78
C LEU A 6 -0.84 -3.61 -14.56
N GLY A 7 -0.33 -3.66 -13.33
CA GLY A 7 0.83 -2.88 -12.90
C GLY A 7 0.46 -1.65 -12.08
N PHE A 8 1.49 -1.00 -11.53
CA PHE A 8 1.38 0.27 -10.83
C PHE A 8 1.35 1.44 -11.82
N GLY A 9 0.82 2.58 -11.38
CA GLY A 9 0.82 3.80 -12.20
C GLY A 9 2.25 4.28 -12.49
N GLU A 10 2.48 4.86 -13.68
CA GLU A 10 3.80 5.35 -14.09
C GLU A 10 4.43 6.33 -13.09
N GLY A 11 3.60 7.13 -12.40
CA GLY A 11 4.03 8.09 -11.38
C GLY A 11 4.22 7.52 -9.97
N ALA A 12 4.10 6.19 -9.75
CA ALA A 12 4.12 5.61 -8.41
C ALA A 12 5.43 5.93 -7.64
N LEU A 13 6.58 5.77 -8.30
CA LEU A 13 7.88 6.06 -7.68
C LEU A 13 8.07 7.56 -7.39
N ASP A 14 7.59 8.42 -8.29
CA ASP A 14 7.68 9.87 -8.09
C ASP A 14 6.74 10.34 -6.98
N TRP A 15 5.59 9.69 -6.80
CA TRP A 15 4.70 9.94 -5.68
C TRP A 15 5.39 9.64 -4.34
N PHE A 16 6.09 8.51 -4.21
CA PHE A 16 6.83 8.21 -2.98
C PHE A 16 7.98 9.19 -2.73
N ARG A 17 8.73 9.58 -3.77
CA ARG A 17 9.74 10.64 -3.66
C ARG A 17 9.15 11.96 -3.18
N GLY A 18 7.98 12.33 -3.69
CA GLY A 18 7.24 13.51 -3.25
C GLY A 18 6.82 13.42 -1.78
N LEU A 19 6.32 12.26 -1.35
CA LEU A 19 5.96 12.03 0.05
C LEU A 19 7.17 12.07 0.98
N GLU A 20 8.32 11.54 0.55
CA GLU A 20 9.57 11.63 1.30
C GLU A 20 10.06 13.07 1.45
N ALA A 21 9.93 13.87 0.39
CA ALA A 21 10.28 15.29 0.41
C ALA A 21 9.33 16.12 1.28
N GLU A 22 8.02 15.82 1.25
CA GLU A 22 6.99 16.55 2.00
C GLU A 22 5.98 15.61 2.67
N ASN A 23 6.38 14.99 3.79
CA ASN A 23 5.51 14.10 4.55
C ASN A 23 4.55 14.89 5.45
N SER A 24 3.56 15.55 4.84
CA SER A 24 2.56 16.37 5.53
C SER A 24 1.14 15.92 5.17
N LYS A 25 0.17 16.21 6.04
CA LYS A 25 -1.26 15.95 5.75
C LYS A 25 -1.74 16.73 4.52
N ALA A 26 -1.30 17.98 4.38
CA ALA A 26 -1.68 18.83 3.25
C ALA A 26 -1.19 18.23 1.93
N TRP A 27 0.07 17.81 1.89
CA TRP A 27 0.65 17.17 0.70
C TRP A 27 -0.05 15.84 0.38
N PHE A 28 -0.25 14.98 1.39
CA PHE A 28 -0.91 13.70 1.17
C PHE A 28 -2.34 13.87 0.63
N GLU A 29 -3.15 14.75 1.22
CA GLU A 29 -4.52 14.97 0.75
C GLU A 29 -4.56 15.56 -0.67
N ALA A 30 -3.60 16.43 -1.02
CA ALA A 30 -3.48 16.97 -2.37
C ALA A 30 -3.10 15.91 -3.41
N ASN A 31 -2.35 14.88 -3.03
CA ASN A 31 -1.86 13.81 -3.91
C ASN A 31 -2.58 12.47 -3.67
N ARG A 32 -3.68 12.46 -2.91
CA ARG A 32 -4.37 11.23 -2.47
C ARG A 32 -4.93 10.43 -3.64
N THR A 33 -5.51 11.11 -4.63
CA THR A 33 -6.10 10.43 -5.79
C THR A 33 -5.05 9.69 -6.61
N ASP A 34 -3.85 10.24 -6.74
CA ASP A 34 -2.74 9.59 -7.46
C ASP A 34 -2.22 8.38 -6.68
N TRP A 35 -2.16 8.48 -5.35
CA TRP A 35 -1.87 7.34 -4.48
C TRP A 35 -2.91 6.23 -4.60
N GLU A 36 -4.20 6.58 -4.51
CA GLU A 36 -5.31 5.63 -4.59
C GLU A 36 -5.25 4.86 -5.91
N ARG A 37 -5.21 5.57 -7.04
CA ARG A 37 -5.27 4.98 -8.37
C ARG A 37 -3.98 4.31 -8.81
N GLY A 38 -2.83 4.89 -8.46
CA GLY A 38 -1.52 4.46 -8.95
C GLY A 38 -0.82 3.43 -8.06
N ILE A 39 -1.19 3.35 -6.78
CA ILE A 39 -0.45 2.57 -5.77
C ILE A 39 -1.39 1.68 -4.95
N HIS A 40 -2.38 2.26 -4.27
CA HIS A 40 -3.25 1.53 -3.33
C HIS A 40 -4.10 0.48 -4.06
N ASP A 41 -4.93 0.91 -5.03
CA ASP A 41 -5.85 0.02 -5.73
C ASP A 41 -5.11 -1.04 -6.57
N PRO A 42 -4.00 -0.73 -7.27
CA PRO A 42 -3.20 -1.76 -7.91
C PRO A 42 -2.59 -2.77 -6.92
N LEU A 43 -2.12 -2.33 -5.75
CA LEU A 43 -1.58 -3.25 -4.74
C LEU A 43 -2.68 -4.16 -4.18
N GLU A 44 -3.87 -3.62 -3.94
CA GLU A 44 -5.03 -4.41 -3.51
C GLU A 44 -5.37 -5.48 -4.55
N ARG A 45 -5.47 -5.12 -5.84
CA ARG A 45 -5.71 -6.09 -6.93
C ARG A 45 -4.65 -7.17 -7.02
N LEU A 46 -3.37 -6.81 -6.92
CA LEU A 46 -2.27 -7.78 -6.90
C LEU A 46 -2.43 -8.78 -5.75
N LEU A 47 -2.77 -8.29 -4.56
CA LEU A 47 -2.97 -9.14 -3.39
C LEU A 47 -4.24 -10.00 -3.52
N GLU A 48 -5.30 -9.49 -4.14
CA GLU A 48 -6.54 -10.22 -4.40
C GLU A 48 -6.33 -11.37 -5.39
N GLU A 49 -5.57 -11.15 -6.47
CA GLU A 49 -5.17 -12.21 -7.40
C GLU A 49 -4.34 -13.29 -6.70
N LEU A 50 -3.34 -12.89 -5.91
CA LEU A 50 -2.54 -13.82 -5.09
C LEU A 50 -3.40 -14.59 -4.07
N ALA A 51 -4.37 -13.91 -3.45
CA ALA A 51 -5.28 -14.55 -2.50
C ALA A 51 -6.20 -15.57 -3.19
N ALA A 52 -6.67 -15.30 -4.40
CA ALA A 52 -7.48 -16.23 -5.18
C ALA A 52 -6.71 -17.52 -5.50
N ASP A 53 -5.45 -17.40 -5.92
CA ASP A 53 -4.60 -18.55 -6.26
C ASP A 53 -4.22 -19.39 -5.03
N LEU A 54 -4.01 -18.74 -3.88
CA LEU A 54 -3.53 -19.39 -2.66
C LEU A 54 -4.66 -19.79 -1.69
N GLY A 55 -5.92 -19.46 -2.00
CA GLY A 55 -7.05 -19.65 -1.09
C GLY A 55 -6.95 -18.78 0.18
N GLY A 56 -6.38 -17.59 0.05
CA GLY A 56 -6.10 -16.67 1.15
C GLY A 56 -7.11 -15.52 1.28
N SER A 57 -6.79 -14.60 2.21
CA SER A 57 -7.51 -13.34 2.40
C SER A 57 -6.53 -12.17 2.42
N VAL A 58 -6.95 -11.04 1.83
CA VAL A 58 -6.16 -9.82 1.76
C VAL A 58 -6.36 -8.97 3.00
N LYS A 59 -5.27 -8.36 3.48
CA LYS A 59 -5.32 -7.27 4.45
C LYS A 59 -4.40 -6.14 4.01
N MET A 60 -4.99 -5.03 3.60
CA MET A 60 -4.31 -3.76 3.38
C MET A 60 -4.03 -3.04 4.70
N PHE A 61 -2.87 -2.38 4.80
CA PHE A 61 -2.54 -1.54 5.94
C PHE A 61 -2.68 -0.07 5.59
N ARG A 62 -3.20 0.71 6.54
CA ARG A 62 -3.33 2.17 6.37
C ARG A 62 -1.98 2.83 6.09
N GLN A 63 -2.02 3.89 5.29
CA GLN A 63 -0.85 4.72 5.00
C GLN A 63 -0.35 5.48 6.24
N ASN A 64 -1.24 5.83 7.19
CA ASN A 64 -0.85 6.56 8.40
C ASN A 64 0.14 5.78 9.28
N ARG A 65 1.16 6.49 9.76
CA ARG A 65 2.12 6.01 10.76
C ARG A 65 1.52 6.14 12.16
N ASP A 66 1.73 5.13 13.01
CA ASP A 66 1.47 5.29 14.45
C ASP A 66 2.65 6.04 15.08
N ILE A 67 2.44 7.30 15.43
CA ILE A 67 3.49 8.20 15.92
C ILE A 67 3.63 8.23 17.43
N ARG A 68 2.73 7.58 18.19
CA ARG A 68 2.70 7.68 19.67
C ARG A 68 4.04 7.27 20.29
N PHE A 69 4.64 6.21 19.77
CA PHE A 69 5.89 5.63 20.26
C PHE A 69 7.04 5.67 19.23
N SER A 70 6.80 6.23 18.04
CA SER A 70 7.81 6.32 16.99
C SER A 70 8.78 7.48 17.24
N LYS A 71 10.08 7.27 16.97
CA LYS A 71 11.08 8.36 16.90
C LYS A 71 10.80 9.27 15.71
N ASP A 72 10.41 8.67 14.59
CA ASP A 72 9.93 9.37 13.41
C ASP A 72 8.49 9.85 13.63
N LYS A 73 8.28 11.16 13.55
CA LYS A 73 6.98 11.82 13.75
C LYS A 73 6.26 12.16 12.44
N SER A 74 6.76 11.68 11.30
CA SER A 74 6.05 11.80 10.03
C SER A 74 4.65 11.15 10.10
N PRO A 75 3.58 11.82 9.62
CA PRO A 75 2.21 11.32 9.69
C PRO A 75 1.95 10.09 8.81
N TYR A 76 2.73 9.89 7.75
CA TYR A 76 2.55 8.80 6.79
C TYR A 76 3.81 7.94 6.65
N LYS A 77 3.59 6.67 6.33
CA LYS A 77 4.66 5.74 5.95
C LYS A 77 5.14 6.08 4.54
N THR A 78 6.41 5.83 4.24
CA THR A 78 7.00 6.00 2.90
C THR A 78 6.90 4.74 2.06
N ASN A 79 6.05 3.79 2.49
CA ASN A 79 5.71 2.60 1.74
C ASN A 79 4.20 2.31 1.89
N THR A 80 3.62 1.67 0.88
CA THR A 80 2.27 1.09 0.93
C THR A 80 2.42 -0.42 0.89
N TYR A 81 1.73 -1.12 1.79
CA TYR A 81 1.90 -2.56 1.92
C TYR A 81 0.62 -3.27 2.38
N GLY A 82 0.57 -4.56 2.06
CA GLY A 82 -0.51 -5.46 2.45
C GLY A 82 0.02 -6.86 2.69
N VAL A 83 -0.84 -7.73 3.18
CA VAL A 83 -0.53 -9.15 3.36
C VAL A 83 -1.63 -10.04 2.80
N VAL A 84 -1.24 -11.19 2.26
CA VAL A 84 -2.14 -12.33 2.02
C VAL A 84 -1.96 -13.33 3.16
N ARG A 85 -3.08 -13.69 3.80
CA ARG A 85 -3.12 -14.71 4.85
C ARG A 85 -3.83 -15.95 4.33
N VAL A 86 -3.11 -17.07 4.31
CA VAL A 86 -3.66 -18.36 3.89
C VAL A 86 -4.08 -19.16 5.13
N PRO A 87 -5.35 -19.59 5.25
CA PRO A 87 -5.79 -20.43 6.36
C PRO A 87 -4.95 -21.71 6.46
N GLY A 88 -4.56 -22.09 7.69
CA GLY A 88 -3.74 -23.29 7.93
C GLY A 88 -2.25 -23.14 7.62
N SER A 89 -1.82 -22.00 7.07
CA SER A 89 -0.40 -21.66 6.93
C SER A 89 0.08 -20.87 8.15
N GLU A 90 1.26 -21.21 8.67
CA GLU A 90 1.94 -20.42 9.71
C GLU A 90 2.57 -19.13 9.15
N SER A 91 2.68 -19.02 7.83
CA SER A 91 3.28 -17.90 7.11
C SER A 91 2.24 -17.12 6.29
N GLY A 92 2.46 -15.82 6.14
CA GLY A 92 1.70 -14.95 5.23
C GLY A 92 2.63 -14.30 4.21
N LEU A 93 2.09 -13.95 3.05
CA LEU A 93 2.83 -13.18 2.05
C LEU A 93 2.75 -11.70 2.37
N TYR A 94 3.89 -11.03 2.38
CA TYR A 94 4.00 -9.58 2.56
C TYR A 94 4.41 -8.94 1.24
N VAL A 95 3.67 -7.92 0.80
CA VAL A 95 3.99 -7.15 -0.40
C VAL A 95 4.05 -5.68 -0.01
N SER A 96 5.10 -5.00 -0.47
CA SER A 96 5.40 -3.60 -0.18
C SER A 96 5.89 -2.91 -1.44
N ILE A 97 5.47 -1.66 -1.62
CA ILE A 97 5.98 -0.72 -2.63
C ILE A 97 6.36 0.60 -1.95
N SER A 98 7.47 1.19 -2.38
CA SER A 98 8.07 2.43 -1.88
C SER A 98 8.97 3.03 -2.96
#